data_AF-A0A242MEU3-F1
#
_entry.id   AF-A0A242MEU3-F1
#
_cell.length_a   1.000
_cell.length_b   1.000
_cell.length_c   1.000
_cell.angle_alpha   90.00
_cell.angle_beta   90.00
_cell.angle_gamma   90.00
#
_symmetry.space_group_name_H-M   'P 1'
#
loop_
_entity.id
_entity.type
_entity.pdbx_description
1 polymer ?
#
loop_
_entity_poly.entity_id
_entity_poly.type
_entity_poly.pdbx_seq_one_letter_code
_entity_poly.pdbx_strand_id
1 'polypeptide(L)'
;MPTMTFDDLPAAEQDEFYAICDEADLDPEDFNVSFTEEIAGDAEVRTCGRSVVVQSGSIARAYESDEDLPWTVAFKEDVHAQVFGATR
;
A
#
# COMPACT_ATOMS: atom_id res chain seq x y z
N MET A 1 -8.28 -10.49 11.90
CA MET A 1 -7.58 -9.31 12.45
C MET A 1 -8.31 -8.05 12.02
N PRO A 2 -8.24 -6.94 12.76
CA PRO A 2 -8.88 -5.71 12.31
C PRO A 2 -8.22 -5.25 11.00
N THR A 3 -9.06 -4.93 10.01
CA THR A 3 -8.62 -4.23 8.81
C THR A 3 -8.64 -2.75 9.11
N MET A 4 -7.50 -2.10 8.93
CA MET A 4 -7.32 -0.67 9.07
C MET A 4 -7.39 0.02 7.71
N THR A 5 -7.64 1.31 7.73
CA THR A 5 -7.85 2.14 6.54
C THR A 5 -6.64 3.00 6.24
N PHE A 6 -6.59 3.62 5.06
CA PHE A 6 -5.52 4.53 4.69
C PHE A 6 -5.21 5.60 5.74
N ASP A 7 -6.23 6.14 6.40
CA ASP A 7 -6.09 7.16 7.45
C ASP A 7 -5.30 6.67 8.68
N ASP A 8 -5.24 5.36 8.91
CA ASP A 8 -4.49 4.74 10.01
C ASP A 8 -3.01 4.52 9.67
N LEU A 9 -2.60 4.73 8.41
CA LEU A 9 -1.19 4.61 8.02
C LEU A 9 -0.36 5.78 8.58
N PRO A 10 0.94 5.57 8.85
CA PRO A 10 1.89 6.65 9.10
C PRO A 10 1.84 7.75 8.04
N ALA A 11 1.87 9.01 8.48
CA ALA A 11 1.78 10.17 7.59
C ALA A 11 2.82 10.14 6.45
N ALA A 12 4.04 9.65 6.71
CA ALA A 12 5.07 9.50 5.68
C ALA A 12 4.64 8.55 4.54
N GLU A 13 4.00 7.43 4.86
CA GLU A 13 3.48 6.49 3.86
C GLU A 13 2.31 7.08 3.08
N GLN A 14 1.47 7.87 3.75
CA GLN A 14 0.37 8.60 3.09
C GLN A 14 0.91 9.65 2.12
N ASP A 15 1.87 10.48 2.56
CA ASP A 15 2.53 11.50 1.74
C ASP A 15 3.22 10.88 0.51
N GLU A 16 3.92 9.75 0.69
CA GLU A 16 4.54 9.01 -0.42
C GLU A 16 3.52 8.49 -1.42
N PHE A 17 2.41 7.90 -0.94
CA PHE A 17 1.32 7.45 -1.81
C PHE A 17 0.76 8.62 -2.65
N TYR A 18 0.46 9.75 -2.02
CA TYR A 18 -0.03 10.94 -2.74
C TYR A 18 0.98 11.47 -3.75
N ALA A 19 2.27 11.50 -3.40
CA ALA A 19 3.32 11.93 -4.31
C ALA A 19 3.43 11.00 -5.54
N ILE A 20 3.32 9.68 -5.36
CA ILE A 20 3.35 8.71 -6.47
C ILE A 20 2.14 8.91 -7.39
N CYS A 21 0.95 9.12 -6.82
CA CYS A 21 -0.25 9.41 -7.60
C CYS A 21 -0.10 10.71 -8.42
N ASP A 22 0.41 11.78 -7.79
CA ASP A 22 0.66 13.07 -8.45
C ASP A 22 1.68 12.94 -9.59
N GLU A 23 2.81 12.25 -9.35
CA GLU A 23 3.83 11.98 -10.37
C GLU A 23 3.29 11.21 -11.58
N ALA A 24 2.27 10.37 -11.38
CA ALA A 24 1.68 9.51 -12.39
C ALA A 24 0.39 10.06 -13.03
N ASP A 25 -0.05 11.27 -12.66
CA ASP A 25 -1.34 11.86 -13.08
C ASP A 25 -2.54 10.96 -12.73
N LEU A 26 -2.48 10.32 -11.55
CA LEU A 26 -3.52 9.44 -11.02
C LEU A 26 -4.29 10.14 -9.91
N ASP A 27 -5.60 9.95 -9.88
CA ASP A 27 -6.43 10.45 -8.81
C ASP A 27 -6.34 9.53 -7.58
N PRO A 28 -5.86 10.00 -6.42
CA PRO A 28 -5.73 9.15 -5.23
C PRO A 28 -7.09 8.69 -4.67
N GLU A 29 -8.19 9.39 -4.95
CA GLU A 29 -9.54 9.00 -4.51
C GLU A 29 -10.08 7.79 -5.31
N ASP A 30 -9.51 7.50 -6.48
CA ASP A 30 -9.78 6.28 -7.26
C ASP A 30 -9.19 5.01 -6.62
N PHE A 31 -8.37 5.17 -5.56
CA PHE A 31 -7.77 4.07 -4.83
C PHE A 31 -8.41 3.88 -3.46
N ASN A 32 -8.73 2.64 -3.15
CA ASN A 32 -9.07 2.21 -1.80
C ASN A 32 -7.88 1.45 -1.21
N VAL A 33 -7.20 2.06 -0.24
CA VAL A 33 -6.08 1.45 0.48
C VAL A 33 -6.55 0.96 1.85
N SER A 34 -6.24 -0.29 2.16
CA SER A 34 -6.55 -0.93 3.44
C SER A 34 -5.38 -1.79 3.87
N PHE A 35 -5.20 -2.02 5.16
CA PHE A 35 -4.11 -2.88 5.61
C PHE A 35 -4.49 -3.73 6.81
N THR A 36 -3.72 -4.79 7.02
CA THR A 36 -3.81 -5.66 8.19
C THR A 36 -2.43 -5.78 8.79
N GLU A 37 -2.33 -5.58 10.10
CA GLU A 37 -1.11 -5.83 10.85
C GLU A 37 -1.21 -7.17 11.55
N GLU A 38 -0.30 -8.09 11.23
CA GLU A 38 -0.13 -9.32 12.00
C GLU A 38 0.96 -9.13 13.04
N ILE A 39 0.54 -9.05 14.30
CA ILE A 39 1.46 -9.12 15.42
C ILE A 39 1.61 -10.60 15.78
N ALA A 40 2.50 -11.30 15.09
CA ALA A 40 2.87 -12.66 15.49
C ALA A 40 3.62 -12.61 16.83
N GLY A 41 3.00 -13.15 17.88
CA GLY A 41 3.59 -13.27 19.20
C GLY A 41 4.09 -14.69 19.46
N ASP A 42 5.41 -14.87 19.50
CA ASP A 42 6.12 -15.42 20.66
C ASP A 42 7.62 -15.08 20.53
N ALA A 43 8.33 -15.08 21.65
CA ALA A 43 9.57 -14.36 21.90
C ALA A 43 10.66 -14.40 20.81
N GLU A 44 11.36 -13.27 20.67
CA GLU A 44 12.72 -13.07 20.11
C GLU A 44 12.87 -12.40 18.73
N VAL A 45 11.89 -12.42 17.82
CA VAL A 45 11.94 -11.61 16.58
C VAL A 45 10.53 -11.13 16.20
N ARG A 46 10.19 -9.87 16.50
CA ARG A 46 8.94 -9.26 16.05
C ARG A 46 9.12 -8.76 14.62
N THR A 47 8.87 -9.59 13.62
CA THR A 47 8.57 -9.09 12.28
C THR A 47 7.09 -8.71 12.28
N CYS A 48 6.79 -7.42 12.45
CA CYS A 48 5.43 -6.93 12.22
C CYS A 48 5.18 -6.95 10.72
N GLY A 49 4.71 -8.08 10.19
CA GLY A 49 4.28 -8.17 8.81
C GLY A 49 3.01 -7.34 8.64
N ARG A 50 3.10 -6.24 7.90
CA ARG A 50 1.93 -5.44 7.51
C ARG A 50 1.61 -5.73 6.06
N SER A 51 0.42 -6.26 5.80
CA SER A 51 -0.07 -6.43 4.42
C SER A 51 -0.95 -5.25 4.05
N VAL A 52 -0.55 -4.48 3.04
CA VAL A 52 -1.30 -3.35 2.49
C VAL A 52 -1.95 -3.77 1.19
N VAL A 53 -3.26 -3.59 1.07
CA VAL A 53 -4.03 -3.85 -0.14
C VAL A 53 -4.46 -2.52 -0.75
N VAL A 54 -4.01 -2.28 -1.97
CA VAL A 54 -4.39 -1.14 -2.80
C VAL A 54 -5.34 -1.64 -3.88
N GLN A 55 -6.54 -1.10 -3.91
CA GLN A 55 -7.54 -1.42 -4.92
C GLN A 55 -7.88 -0.19 -5.76
N SER A 56 -7.89 -0.33 -7.08
CA SER A 56 -8.43 0.66 -8.01
C SER A 56 -9.37 -0.03 -8.99
N GLY A 57 -10.64 0.40 -8.99
CA GLY A 57 -11.69 -0.26 -9.76
C GLY A 57 -11.80 -1.77 -9.46
N SER A 58 -11.48 -2.59 -10.46
CA SER A 58 -11.50 -4.08 -10.36
C SER A 58 -10.13 -4.69 -10.04
N ILE A 59 -9.07 -3.89 -9.97
CA ILE A 59 -7.71 -4.35 -9.74
C ILE A 59 -7.39 -4.18 -8.27
N ALA A 60 -6.97 -5.26 -7.62
CA ALA A 60 -6.48 -5.24 -6.24
C ALA A 60 -5.07 -5.82 -6.21
N ARG A 61 -4.14 -5.11 -5.57
CA ARG A 61 -2.76 -5.55 -5.34
C ARG A 61 -2.49 -5.55 -3.84
N ALA A 62 -1.95 -6.66 -3.37
CA ALA A 62 -1.48 -6.80 -2.00
C ALA A 62 0.03 -6.65 -1.98
N TYR A 63 0.52 -5.83 -1.05
CA TYR A 63 1.93 -5.57 -0.81
C TYR A 63 2.24 -6.01 0.61
N GLU A 64 3.29 -6.79 0.75
CA GLU A 64 3.86 -7.11 2.06
C GLU A 64 4.85 -5.99 2.39
N SER A 65 4.60 -5.28 3.48
CA SER A 65 5.50 -4.27 4.02
C SER A 65 6.36 -4.93 5.09
N ASP A 66 7.66 -4.99 4.81
CA ASP A 66 8.71 -5.35 5.75
C ASP A 66 9.60 -4.11 6.00
N GLU A 67 10.35 -4.08 7.11
CA GLU A 67 11.20 -2.93 7.49
C GLU A 67 12.20 -2.52 6.38
N ASP A 68 12.59 -3.46 5.51
CA ASP A 68 13.54 -3.24 4.42
C ASP A 68 12.90 -2.76 3.10
N LEU A 69 11.60 -2.93 2.91
CA LEU A 69 10.93 -2.56 1.66
C LEU A 69 9.51 -2.01 1.92
N PRO A 70 9.34 -0.67 1.92
CA PRO A 70 8.03 -0.07 2.10
C PRO A 70 7.14 -0.37 0.88
N TRP A 71 5.85 -0.65 1.12
CA TRP A 71 4.91 -0.98 0.04
C TRP A 71 4.75 0.14 -0.99
N THR A 72 5.01 1.39 -0.61
CA THR A 72 4.98 2.56 -1.50
C THR A 72 5.97 2.41 -2.66
N VAL A 73 7.11 1.75 -2.45
CA VAL A 73 8.10 1.46 -3.50
C VAL A 73 7.54 0.47 -4.51
N ALA A 74 6.96 -0.64 -4.05
CA ALA A 74 6.34 -1.64 -4.92
C ALA A 74 5.10 -1.09 -5.64
N PHE A 75 4.33 -0.24 -4.96
CA PHE A 75 3.22 0.49 -5.57
C PHE A 75 3.69 1.42 -6.69
N LYS A 76 4.77 2.18 -6.47
CA LYS A 76 5.38 3.02 -7.51
C LYS A 76 5.79 2.21 -8.73
N GLU A 77 6.39 1.03 -8.54
CA GLU A 77 6.75 0.14 -9.64
C GLU A 77 5.51 -0.35 -10.41
N ASP A 78 4.44 -0.76 -9.72
CA ASP A 78 3.19 -1.18 -10.35
C ASP A 78 2.50 -0.03 -11.12
N VAL A 79 2.56 1.20 -10.59
CA VAL A 79 2.07 2.41 -11.28
C VAL A 79 2.87 2.65 -12.56
N HIS A 80 4.21 2.61 -12.50
CA HIS A 80 5.06 2.73 -13.70
C HIS A 80 4.83 1.61 -14.72
N ALA A 81 4.53 0.39 -14.26
CA ALA A 81 4.17 -0.74 -15.10
C ALA A 81 2.73 -0.67 -15.65
N GLN A 82 1.98 0.40 -15.34
CA GLN A 82 0.59 0.63 -15.74
C GLN A 82 -0.36 -0.48 -15.27
N VAL A 83 -0.08 -1.11 -14.14
CA VAL A 83 -0.93 -2.17 -13.55
C VAL A 83 -2.33 -1.63 -13.28
N PHE A 84 -2.44 -0.41 -12.76
CA PHE A 84 -3.71 0.25 -12.45
C PHE A 84 -4.28 1.08 -13.60
N GLY A 85 -3.48 1.37 -14.65
CA GLY A 85 -3.81 2.28 -15.74
C GLY A 85 -4.33 1.62 -17.03
N ALA A 86 -4.54 0.30 -17.04
CA ALA A 86 -4.97 -0.43 -18.24
C ALA A 86 -6.47 -0.26 -18.54
N THR A 87 -6.96 0.96 -18.71
CA THR A 87 -8.21 1.24 -19.44
C THR A 87 -8.13 2.61 -20.08
N ARG A 88 -7.60 2.67 -21.31
CA ARG A 88 -7.92 3.74 -22.24
C ARG A 88 -7.90 3.26 -23.68
#